data_AF-Q6XF78-F1
#
_entry.id   AF-Q6XF78-F1
#
_cell.length_a   1.000
_cell.length_b   1.000
_cell.length_c   1.000
_cell.angle_alpha   90.00
_cell.angle_beta   90.00
_cell.angle_gamma   90.00
#
_symmetry.space_group_name_H-M   'P 1'
#
loop_
_entity.id
_entity.type
_entity.pdbx_description
1 polymer ?
#
loop_
_entity_poly.entity_id
_entity_poly.type
_entity_poly.pdbx_seq_one_letter_code
_entity_poly.pdbx_strand_id
1 'polypeptide(L)' 'LSWNIISSLGSYMSLISMLMMMIIIWKSMINQRLVLFSLNMSSSIEWFQNTPPAEHSYNELPILSN' A
#
# COMPACT_ATOMS: atom_id res chain seq x y z
N LEU A 1 -4.75 -10.12 36.51
CA LEU A 1 -5.14 -11.21 35.59
C LEU A 1 -6.01 -10.72 34.43
N SER A 2 -6.98 -9.82 34.67
CA SER A 2 -7.80 -9.18 33.63
C SER A 2 -6.98 -8.61 32.46
N TRP A 3 -5.89 -7.91 32.75
CA TRP A 3 -4.98 -7.36 31.74
C TRP A 3 -4.33 -8.42 30.84
N ASN A 4 -4.02 -9.61 31.36
CA ASN A 4 -3.45 -10.69 30.55
C ASN A 4 -4.50 -11.30 29.61
N ILE A 5 -5.77 -11.34 30.03
CA ILE A 5 -6.89 -11.80 29.20
C ILE A 5 -7.15 -10.80 28.07
N ILE A 6 -7.10 -9.50 28.37
CA ILE A 6 -7.24 -8.44 27.35
C ILE A 6 -6.05 -8.48 26.39
N SER A 7 -4.84 -8.65 26.91
CA SER A 7 -3.62 -8.77 26.09
C SER A 7 -3.66 -10.01 25.18
N SER A 8 -4.16 -11.15 25.66
CA SER A 8 -4.27 -12.36 24.84
C SER A 8 -5.34 -12.23 23.77
N LEU A 9 -6.49 -11.63 24.08
CA LEU A 9 -7.52 -11.27 23.09
C LEU A 9 -6.96 -10.36 21.99
N GLY A 10 -6.16 -9.35 22.36
CA GLY A 10 -5.46 -8.48 21.40
C GLY A 10 -4.52 -9.26 20.47
N SER A 11 -3.79 -10.25 21.01
CA SER A 11 -2.89 -11.09 20.19
C SER A 11 -3.65 -11.91 19.13
N TYR A 12 -4.81 -12.48 19.47
CA TYR A 12 -5.64 -13.20 18.50
C TYR A 12 -6.16 -12.28 17.40
N MET A 13 -6.58 -11.05 17.75
CA MET A 13 -7.00 -10.07 16.76
C MET A 13 -5.86 -9.66 15.82
N SER A 14 -4.64 -9.46 16.34
CA SER A 14 -3.48 -9.16 15.49
C SER A 14 -3.13 -10.30 14.53
N LEU A 15 -3.27 -11.55 14.97
CA LEU A 15 -3.00 -12.72 14.13
C LEU A 15 -4.01 -12.80 12.97
N ILE A 16 -5.30 -12.61 13.27
CA ILE A 16 -6.35 -12.58 12.24
C ILE A 16 -6.12 -11.43 11.26
N SER A 17 -5.76 -10.24 11.76
CA SER A 17 -5.44 -9.08 10.91
C SER A 17 -4.29 -9.36 9.94
N MET A 18 -3.21 -10.01 10.41
CA MET A 18 -2.07 -10.35 9.55
C MET A 18 -2.45 -11.37 8.49
N LEU A 19 -3.22 -12.41 8.85
CA LEU A 19 -3.71 -13.40 7.88
C LEU A 19 -4.57 -12.75 6.79
N MET A 20 -5.47 -11.84 7.17
CA MET A 20 -6.29 -11.09 6.22
C MET A 20 -5.44 -10.24 5.28
N MET A 21 -4.43 -9.54 5.81
CA MET A 21 -3.52 -8.72 5.01
C MET A 21 -2.79 -9.57 3.95
N MET A 22 -2.31 -10.76 4.31
CA MET A 22 -1.65 -11.67 3.38
C MET A 22 -2.59 -12.13 2.25
N ILE A 23 -3.85 -12.45 2.56
CA ILE A 23 -4.85 -12.88 1.58
C ILE A 23 -5.19 -11.74 0.61
N ILE A 24 -5.33 -10.50 1.10
CA ILE A 24 -5.62 -9.33 0.26
C ILE A 24 -4.49 -9.10 -0.74
N ILE A 25 -3.24 -9.10 -0.25
CA ILE A 25 -2.04 -8.94 -1.09
C ILE A 25 -1.96 -10.05 -2.15
N TRP A 26 -2.12 -11.31 -1.75
CA TRP A 26 -2.12 -12.45 -2.67
C TRP A 26 -3.18 -12.27 -3.76
N LYS A 27 -4.43 -11.98 -3.35
CA LYS A 27 -5.53 -11.85 -4.30
C LYS A 27 -5.38 -10.64 -5.23
N SER A 28 -4.68 -9.60 -4.78
CA SER A 28 -4.30 -8.45 -5.60
C SER A 28 -3.25 -8.81 -6.65
N MET A 29 -2.27 -9.67 -6.35
CA MET A 29 -1.26 -10.09 -7.32
C MET A 29 -1.85 -10.95 -8.45
N ILE A 30 -2.84 -11.80 -8.14
CA ILE A 30 -3.52 -12.63 -9.14
C ILE A 30 -4.45 -11.79 -10.03
N ASN A 31 -5.26 -10.92 -9.41
CA ASN A 31 -6.20 -10.08 -10.15
C ASN A 31 -5.51 -8.74 -10.46
N GLN A 32 -4.76 -8.70 -11.57
CA GLN A 32 -4.07 -7.51 -12.08
C GLN A 32 -5.05 -6.38 -12.44
N ARG A 33 -5.60 -5.72 -11.42
CA ARG A 33 -6.52 -4.59 -11.57
C ARG A 33 -5.72 -3.35 -11.92
N LEU A 34 -6.06 -2.74 -13.06
CA LEU A 34 -5.50 -1.44 -13.44
C LEU A 34 -5.98 -0.36 -12.47
N VAL A 35 -5.06 0.49 -12.04
CA VAL A 35 -5.37 1.66 -11.20
C VAL A 35 -5.96 2.74 -12.12
N LEU A 36 -7.24 3.07 -11.93
CA LEU A 36 -7.93 4.10 -12.73
C LEU A 36 -7.65 5.51 -12.21
N PHE A 37 -7.57 5.67 -10.89
CA PHE A 37 -7.32 6.95 -10.23
C PHE A 37 -6.44 6.72 -8.99
N SER A 38 -5.41 7.55 -8.80
CA SER A 38 -4.63 7.56 -7.57
C SER A 38 -5.29 8.46 -6.52
N LEU A 39 -5.27 8.05 -5.26
CA LEU A 39 -5.74 8.83 -4.11
C LEU A 39 -4.57 9.53 -3.39
N ASN A 40 -3.41 9.58 -4.03
CA ASN A 40 -2.15 9.99 -3.43
C ASN A 40 -2.05 11.51 -3.48
N MET A 41 -1.45 12.12 -2.45
CA MET A 41 -1.14 13.54 -2.50
C MET A 41 0.03 13.77 -3.47
N SER A 42 -0.09 14.76 -4.35
CA SER A 42 0.92 15.11 -5.35
C SER A 42 2.13 15.86 -4.77
N SER A 43 2.54 15.53 -3.54
CA SER A 43 3.61 16.21 -2.82
C SER A 43 5.01 15.74 -3.24
N SER A 44 5.14 14.49 -3.68
CA SER A 44 6.40 13.91 -4.15
C SER A 44 6.34 13.57 -5.64
N ILE A 45 7.51 13.61 -6.28
CA ILE A 45 7.67 13.43 -7.72
C ILE A 45 7.26 12.01 -8.18
N GLU A 46 7.43 11.02 -7.32
CA GLU A 46 7.12 9.61 -7.59
C GLU A 46 5.64 9.38 -7.93
N TRP A 47 4.73 10.19 -7.39
CA TRP A 47 3.29 10.05 -7.65
C TRP A 47 2.86 10.53 -9.04
N PHE A 48 3.75 11.17 -9.79
CA PHE A 48 3.53 11.52 -11.19
C PHE A 48 3.92 10.39 -12.16
N GLN A 49 4.50 9.29 -11.69
CA GLN A 49 4.84 8.15 -12.53
C GLN A 49 3.61 7.31 -12.90
N ASN A 50 3.70 6.62 -14.04
CA ASN A 50 2.72 5.60 -14.42
C ASN A 50 2.81 4.39 -13.48
N THR A 51 1.70 3.65 -13.34
CA THR A 51 1.66 2.38 -12.61
C THR A 51 1.38 1.22 -13.59
N PRO A 52 2.38 0.38 -13.94
CA PRO A 52 3.75 0.33 -13.43
C PRO A 52 4.68 1.39 -14.05
N PRO A 53 5.78 1.74 -13.37
CA PRO A 53 6.76 2.70 -13.90
C PRO A 53 7.51 2.09 -15.09
N ALA A 54 7.89 2.94 -16.03
CA ALA A 54 8.78 2.56 -17.11
C ALA A 54 10.24 2.45 -16.61
N GLU A 55 11.05 1.67 -17.32
CA GLU A 55 12.48 1.45 -17.03
C GLU A 55 13.26 2.78 -17.02
N HIS A 56 12.94 3.66 -17.98
CA HIS A 56 13.26 5.09 -17.90
C HIS A 56 12.03 5.84 -17.39
N SER A 57 12.02 6.08 -16.07
CA SER A 57 10.80 6.54 -15.38
C SER A 57 10.38 7.98 -15.70
N TYR A 58 11.29 8.81 -16.23
CA TYR A 58 11.02 10.17 -16.68
C TYR A 58 11.71 10.42 -18.02
N ASN A 59 11.01 11.07 -18.95
CA ASN A 59 11.64 11.64 -20.13
C ASN A 59 12.37 12.95 -19.79
N GLU A 60 11.77 13.75 -18.90
CA GLU A 60 12.31 15.01 -18.38
C GLU A 60 11.88 15.15 -16.91
N LEU A 61 12.75 15.71 -16.06
CA LEU A 61 12.43 15.91 -14.65
C LEU A 61 11.44 17.07 -14.50
N PRO A 62 10.37 16.93 -13.70
CA PRO A 62 9.44 18.04 -13.45
C PRO A 62 10.13 19.17 -12.68
N ILE A 63 9.81 20.41 -13.04
CA ILE A 63 10.35 21.59 -12.37
C ILE A 63 9.70 21.69 -10.99
N LEU A 64 10.51 21.58 -9.94
CA LEU A 64 10.11 21.84 -8.58
C LEU A 64 10.17 23.35 -8.32
N SER A 65 9.03 24.00 -8.13
CA SER A 65 8.97 25.36 -7.57
C SER A 65 8.72 25.27 -6.07
N ASN A 66 9.57 25.94 -5.28
CA ASN A 66 9.35 26.14 -3.84
C ASN A 66 8.06 26.89 -3.55
#